data_AF-A0A358M6M7-F1
#
_entry.id   AF-A0A358M6M7-F1
#
_cell.length_a   1.000
_cell.length_b   1.000
_cell.length_c   1.000
_cell.angle_alpha   90.00
_cell.angle_beta   90.00
_cell.angle_gamma   90.00
#
_symmetry.space_group_name_H-M   'P 1'
#
loop_
_entity.id
_entity.type
_entity.pdbx_description
1 polymer ?
#
loop_
_entity_poly.entity_id
_entity_poly.type
_entity_poly.pdbx_seq_one_letter_code
_entity_poly.pdbx_strand_id
1 'polypeptide(L)'
;VTLSVSLHSPFDTQRSEMMPVNRKYPLDKLLDACNIYILNTGRRITYEYALIEGINDSEAHAARLVSLLKGKLCHVNLIPVNRVEGTGYEKASKKNISSFQKTLAAGGINVTLRRTLGQDIEAACGQLRR
;
A
#
# COMPACT_ATOMS: atom_id res chain seq x y z
N VAL A 1 -1.82 -3.55 20.95
CA VAL A 1 -1.32 -3.90 19.60
C VAL A 1 -2.26 -3.32 18.55
N THR A 2 -1.73 -2.78 17.46
CA THR A 2 -2.47 -2.24 16.31
C THR A 2 -2.25 -3.19 15.14
N LEU A 3 -3.31 -3.57 14.42
CA LEU A 3 -3.21 -4.49 13.29
C LEU A 3 -2.79 -3.74 12.02
N SER A 4 -1.71 -4.21 11.39
CA SER A 4 -1.30 -3.80 10.04
C SER A 4 -1.46 -4.94 9.05
N VAL A 5 -1.93 -4.64 7.85
CA VAL A 5 -2.20 -5.60 6.77
C VAL A 5 -1.46 -5.18 5.50
N SER A 6 -0.59 -6.06 4.98
CA SER A 6 0.05 -5.89 3.67
C SER A 6 -0.96 -6.12 2.55
N LEU A 7 -1.38 -5.04 1.89
CA LEU A 7 -2.42 -5.07 0.86
C LEU A 7 -1.83 -5.07 -0.56
N HIS A 8 -1.06 -4.03 -0.87
CA HIS A 8 -0.23 -3.83 -2.07
C HIS A 8 -0.94 -3.81 -3.45
N SER A 9 -2.16 -4.32 -3.57
CA SER A 9 -3.00 -4.13 -4.75
C SER A 9 -4.48 -4.22 -4.39
N PRO A 10 -5.35 -3.40 -5.02
CA PRO A 10 -6.80 -3.50 -4.88
C PRO A 10 -7.43 -4.44 -5.92
N PHE A 11 -6.63 -5.15 -6.72
CA PHE A 11 -7.07 -6.12 -7.72
C PHE A 11 -6.57 -7.51 -7.37
N ASP A 12 -7.47 -8.50 -7.32
CA ASP A 12 -7.16 -9.83 -6.78
C ASP A 12 -6.14 -10.60 -7.63
N THR A 13 -6.18 -10.43 -8.95
CA THR A 13 -5.22 -11.03 -9.89
C THR A 13 -3.81 -10.49 -9.65
N GLN A 14 -3.64 -9.17 -9.72
CA GLN A 14 -2.36 -8.52 -9.46
C GLN A 14 -1.87 -8.79 -8.02
N ARG A 15 -2.77 -8.80 -7.03
CA ARG A 15 -2.41 -9.16 -5.66
C ARG A 15 -1.88 -10.58 -5.57
N SER A 16 -2.41 -11.52 -6.34
CA SER A 16 -1.94 -12.92 -6.38
C SER A 16 -0.56 -13.10 -7.03
N GLU A 17 -0.18 -12.18 -7.91
CA GLU A 17 1.15 -12.12 -8.52
C GLU A 17 2.16 -11.55 -7.52
N MET A 18 1.81 -10.47 -6.83
CA MET A 18 2.68 -9.82 -5.85
C MET A 18 2.76 -10.59 -4.52
N MET A 19 1.68 -11.23 -4.11
CA MET A 19 1.50 -11.87 -2.80
C MET A 19 0.80 -13.24 -2.98
N PRO A 20 1.56 -14.34 -3.13
CA PRO A 20 0.99 -15.67 -3.38
C PRO A 20 -0.04 -16.14 -2.34
N VAL A 21 0.03 -15.62 -1.10
CA VAL A 21 -0.96 -15.85 -0.04
C VAL A 21 -2.38 -15.46 -0.46
N ASN A 22 -2.55 -14.51 -1.38
CA ASN A 22 -3.85 -14.10 -1.90
C ASN A 22 -4.60 -15.25 -2.60
N ARG A 23 -3.88 -16.19 -3.21
CA ARG A 23 -4.50 -17.35 -3.85
C ARG A 23 -5.28 -18.23 -2.86
N LYS A 24 -4.83 -18.25 -1.60
CA LYS A 24 -5.51 -18.95 -0.51
C LYS A 24 -6.52 -18.07 0.21
N TYR A 25 -6.18 -16.80 0.41
CA TYR A 25 -6.99 -15.80 1.10
C TYR A 25 -7.17 -14.56 0.22
N PRO A 26 -8.14 -14.59 -0.72
CA PRO A 26 -8.42 -13.51 -1.66
C PRO A 26 -8.87 -12.23 -0.95
N LEU A 27 -8.86 -11.14 -1.71
CA LEU A 27 -9.09 -9.78 -1.23
C LEU A 27 -10.41 -9.61 -0.49
N ASP A 28 -11.49 -10.22 -0.97
CA ASP A 28 -12.81 -10.21 -0.34
C ASP A 28 -12.76 -10.81 1.07
N LYS A 29 -12.21 -12.02 1.22
CA LYS A 29 -12.07 -12.70 2.51
C LYS A 29 -11.17 -11.93 3.46
N LEU A 30 -10.10 -11.33 2.93
CA LEU A 30 -9.21 -10.47 3.72
C LEU A 30 -9.96 -9.25 4.26
N LEU A 31 -10.70 -8.54 3.42
CA LEU A 31 -11.44 -7.34 3.81
C LEU A 31 -12.59 -7.65 4.77
N ASP A 32 -13.25 -8.80 4.62
CA ASP A 32 -14.28 -9.28 5.54
C ASP A 32 -13.69 -9.58 6.91
N ALA A 33 -12.56 -10.30 6.97
CA ALA A 33 -11.86 -10.54 8.23
C ALA A 33 -11.42 -9.23 8.91
N CYS A 34 -10.95 -8.26 8.13
CA CYS A 34 -10.61 -6.93 8.62
C CYS A 34 -11.84 -6.20 9.19
N ASN A 35 -12.99 -6.31 8.52
CA ASN A 35 -14.24 -5.72 9.00
C ASN A 35 -14.69 -6.34 10.32
N ILE A 36 -14.63 -7.67 10.43
CA ILE A 36 -14.93 -8.40 11.67
C ILE A 36 -14.02 -7.93 12.82
N TYR A 37 -12.71 -7.77 12.55
CA TYR A 37 -11.77 -7.26 13.54
C TYR A 37 -12.15 -5.84 14.01
N ILE A 38 -12.51 -4.94 13.09
CA ILE A 38 -12.92 -3.58 13.43
C ILE A 38 -14.19 -3.61 14.30
N LEU A 39 -15.20 -4.40 13.93
CA LEU A 39 -16.45 -4.49 14.67
C LEU A 39 -16.25 -5.05 16.09
N ASN A 40 -15.38 -6.05 16.24
CA ASN A 40 -15.14 -6.70 17.54
C ASN A 40 -14.23 -5.89 18.47
N THR A 41 -13.34 -5.07 17.91
CA THR A 41 -12.29 -4.39 18.71
C THR A 41 -12.45 -2.88 18.79
N GLY A 42 -13.21 -2.27 17.87
CA GLY A 42 -13.27 -0.82 17.68
C GLY A 42 -11.94 -0.20 17.23
N ARG A 43 -10.93 -1.00 16.87
CA ARG A 43 -9.59 -0.54 16.55
C ARG A 43 -9.42 -0.32 15.05
N ARG A 44 -8.74 0.77 14.69
CA ARG A 44 -8.36 1.09 13.32
C ARG A 44 -7.32 0.09 12.78
N ILE A 45 -7.50 -0.32 11.53
CA ILE A 45 -6.53 -1.12 10.78
C ILE A 45 -5.65 -0.20 9.93
N THR A 46 -4.35 -0.51 9.85
CA THR A 46 -3.44 0.10 8.89
C THR A 46 -3.24 -0.83 7.69
N TYR A 47 -3.48 -0.36 6.48
CA TYR A 47 -3.13 -1.07 5.25
C TYR A 47 -1.80 -0.55 4.73
N GLU A 48 -0.82 -1.44 4.61
CA GLU A 48 0.49 -1.14 4.02
C GLU A 48 0.40 -1.32 2.50
N TYR A 49 0.80 -0.29 1.76
CA TYR A 49 0.77 -0.27 0.30
C TYR A 49 2.14 0.09 -0.27
N ALA A 50 2.90 -0.92 -0.69
CA ALA A 50 4.15 -0.76 -1.39
C ALA A 50 3.87 -0.21 -2.80
N LEU A 51 4.24 1.04 -3.05
CA LEU A 51 3.94 1.75 -4.29
C LEU A 51 5.13 1.61 -5.25
N ILE A 52 4.90 1.01 -6.41
CA ILE A 52 5.91 0.67 -7.42
C ILE A 52 5.50 1.31 -8.75
N GLU A 53 6.44 2.02 -9.37
CA GLU A 53 6.21 2.75 -10.63
C GLU A 53 5.67 1.82 -11.72
N GLY A 54 4.57 2.21 -12.36
CA GLY A 54 4.00 1.52 -13.52
C GLY A 54 3.34 0.18 -13.22
N ILE A 55 3.41 -0.30 -11.98
CA ILE A 55 2.83 -1.59 -11.58
C ILE A 55 1.51 -1.36 -10.85
N ASN A 56 1.52 -0.63 -9.74
CA ASN A 56 0.36 -0.51 -8.85
C ASN A 56 0.10 0.93 -8.37
N ASP A 57 0.61 1.92 -9.09
CA ASP A 57 0.61 3.34 -8.71
C ASP A 57 -0.29 4.22 -9.60
N SER A 58 -1.11 3.61 -10.47
CA SER A 58 -1.98 4.36 -11.37
C SER A 58 -3.24 4.93 -10.68
N GLU A 59 -3.89 5.89 -11.33
CA GLU A 59 -5.14 6.48 -10.84
C GLU A 59 -6.26 5.44 -10.66
N ALA A 60 -6.31 4.44 -11.54
CA ALA A 60 -7.27 3.33 -11.43
C ALA A 60 -7.07 2.51 -10.15
N HIS A 61 -5.81 2.30 -9.74
CA HIS A 61 -5.50 1.64 -8.48
C HIS A 61 -5.96 2.49 -7.29
N ALA A 62 -5.65 3.78 -7.29
CA ALA A 62 -6.09 4.69 -6.23
C ALA A 62 -7.61 4.73 -6.10
N ALA A 63 -8.32 4.90 -7.22
CA ALA A 63 -9.78 4.94 -7.25
C ALA A 63 -10.42 3.62 -6.80
N ARG A 64 -9.87 2.47 -7.23
CA ARG A 64 -10.35 1.16 -6.77
C ARG A 64 -10.11 0.98 -5.27
N LEU A 65 -8.94 1.40 -4.76
CA LEU A 65 -8.63 1.33 -3.34
C LEU A 65 -9.59 2.20 -2.52
N VAL A 66 -9.96 3.39 -3.01
CA VAL A 66 -11.05 4.19 -2.42
C VAL A 66 -12.34 3.41 -2.35
N SER A 67 -12.77 2.82 -3.47
CA SER A 67 -14.01 2.04 -3.53
C SER A 67 -14.05 0.89 -2.52
N LEU A 68 -12.92 0.25 -2.23
CA LEU A 68 -12.85 -0.86 -1.28
C LEU A 68 -12.86 -0.41 0.18
N LEU A 69 -12.24 0.74 0.48
CA LEU A 69 -11.95 1.15 1.86
C LEU A 69 -12.81 2.31 2.37
N LYS A 70 -13.52 3.01 1.50
CA LYS A 70 -14.37 4.15 1.89
C LYS A 70 -15.36 3.75 2.99
N GLY A 71 -15.45 4.56 4.03
CA GLY A 71 -16.32 4.33 5.18
C GLY A 71 -15.78 3.33 6.21
N LYS A 72 -14.63 2.68 5.96
CA LYS A 72 -14.00 1.77 6.94
C LYS A 72 -13.10 2.54 7.89
N LEU A 73 -13.07 2.13 9.16
CA LEU A 73 -12.12 2.65 10.15
C LEU A 73 -10.71 2.16 9.84
N CYS A 74 -10.05 2.83 8.91
CA CYS A 74 -8.73 2.44 8.42
C CYS A 74 -7.79 3.62 8.18
N HIS A 75 -6.53 3.26 7.99
CA HIS A 75 -5.44 4.14 7.59
C HIS A 75 -4.67 3.44 6.46
N VAL A 76 -4.23 4.17 5.45
CA VAL A 76 -3.36 3.65 4.39
C VAL A 76 -1.97 4.24 4.55
N ASN A 77 -0.97 3.38 4.64
CA ASN A 77 0.43 3.79 4.64
C ASN A 77 1.04 3.50 3.27
N LEU A 78 1.25 4.55 2.47
CA LEU A 78 1.93 4.46 1.18
C LEU A 78 3.44 4.38 1.41
N ILE A 79 4.06 3.34 0.88
CA ILE A 79 5.50 3.09 1.00
C ILE A 79 6.10 3.07 -0.41
N PRO A 80 6.70 4.16 -0.89
CA PRO A 80 7.42 4.16 -2.15
C PRO A 80 8.55 3.13 -2.08
N VAL A 81 8.51 2.14 -2.96
CA VAL A 81 9.56 1.12 -3.02
C VAL A 81 10.79 1.75 -3.64
N ASN A 82 11.94 1.61 -2.98
CA ASN A 82 13.21 2.04 -3.56
C ASN A 82 13.61 1.08 -4.67
N ARG A 83 14.37 1.57 -5.65
CA ARG A 83 14.95 0.71 -6.68
C ARG A 83 15.77 -0.41 -6.02
N VAL A 84 15.44 -1.66 -6.34
CA VAL A 84 16.21 -2.84 -5.92
C VAL A 84 16.85 -3.47 -7.15
N GLU A 85 18.18 -3.44 -7.20
CA GLU A 85 18.94 -4.06 -8.28
C GLU A 85 18.53 -5.53 -8.49
N GLY A 86 18.30 -5.93 -9.74
CA GLY A 86 17.92 -7.29 -10.11
C GLY A 86 16.42 -7.62 -10.02
N THR A 87 15.57 -6.74 -9.48
CA THR A 87 14.11 -6.97 -9.41
C THR A 87 13.31 -6.28 -10.52
N GLY A 88 13.89 -5.25 -11.15
CA GLY A 88 13.19 -4.40 -12.12
C GLY A 88 12.17 -3.43 -11.50
N TYR A 89 12.05 -3.39 -10.17
CA TYR A 89 11.15 -2.45 -9.50
C TYR A 89 11.77 -1.07 -9.37
N GLU A 90 10.98 -0.07 -9.75
CA GLU A 90 11.35 1.34 -9.73
C GLU A 90 10.48 2.13 -8.76
N LYS A 91 11.07 3.19 -8.22
CA LYS A 91 10.36 4.08 -7.30
C LYS A 91 9.31 4.87 -8.05
N ALA A 92 8.07 4.83 -7.53
CA ALA A 92 6.97 5.61 -8.06
C ALA A 92 7.35 7.10 -8.17
N SER A 93 6.96 7.74 -9.27
CA SER A 93 7.25 9.14 -9.54
C SER A 93 6.60 10.03 -8.49
N LYS A 94 7.23 11.18 -8.19
CA LYS A 94 6.67 12.16 -7.23
C LYS A 94 5.23 12.57 -7.63
N LYS A 95 4.96 12.63 -8.94
CA LYS A 95 3.64 12.93 -9.50
C LYS A 95 2.64 11.82 -9.17
N ASN A 96 2.96 10.55 -9.46
CA ASN A 96 2.06 9.43 -9.19
C ASN A 96 1.81 9.27 -7.69
N ILE A 97 2.86 9.34 -6.86
CA ILE A 97 2.73 9.33 -5.40
C ILE A 97 1.76 10.42 -4.92
N SER A 98 1.96 11.66 -5.38
CA SER A 98 1.12 12.79 -4.96
C SER A 98 -0.32 12.63 -5.43
N SER A 99 -0.52 12.18 -6.68
CA SER A 99 -1.87 11.93 -7.23
C SER A 99 -2.59 10.83 -6.45
N PHE A 100 -1.91 9.71 -6.22
CA PHE A 100 -2.45 8.58 -5.46
C PHE A 100 -2.86 9.00 -4.05
N GLN A 101 -1.97 9.72 -3.34
CA GLN A 101 -2.26 10.23 -2.01
C GLN A 101 -3.47 11.18 -2.01
N LYS A 102 -3.54 12.11 -2.98
CA LYS A 102 -4.67 13.05 -3.11
C LYS A 102 -5.99 12.32 -3.37
N THR A 103 -6.00 11.33 -4.26
CA THR A 103 -7.20 10.54 -4.56
C THR A 103 -7.70 9.79 -3.33
N LEU A 104 -6.81 9.18 -2.55
CA LEU A 104 -7.19 8.52 -1.29
C LEU A 104 -7.77 9.52 -0.28
N ALA A 105 -7.10 10.64 -0.07
CA ALA A 105 -7.55 11.68 0.86
C ALA A 105 -8.91 12.27 0.45
N ALA A 106 -9.10 12.57 -0.84
CA ALA A 106 -10.38 13.04 -1.39
C ALA A 106 -11.50 11.98 -1.26
N GLY A 107 -11.14 10.70 -1.28
CA GLY A 107 -12.03 9.57 -0.99
C GLY A 107 -12.41 9.41 0.49
N GLY A 108 -11.89 10.25 1.39
CA GLY A 108 -12.12 10.18 2.83
C GLY A 108 -11.24 9.15 3.55
N ILE A 109 -10.14 8.70 2.92
CA ILE A 109 -9.21 7.73 3.51
C ILE A 109 -8.06 8.48 4.16
N ASN A 110 -7.81 8.20 5.44
CA ASN A 110 -6.60 8.65 6.12
C ASN A 110 -5.38 8.00 5.47
N VAL A 111 -4.45 8.81 4.97
CA VAL A 111 -3.29 8.33 4.22
C VAL A 111 -2.01 9.03 4.68
N THR A 112 -0.94 8.26 4.88
CA THR A 112 0.41 8.78 5.09
C THR A 112 1.35 8.27 4.01
N LEU A 113 2.28 9.14 3.61
CA LEU A 113 3.43 8.73 2.81
C LEU A 113 4.60 8.46 3.76
N ARG A 114 5.11 7.22 3.77
CA ARG A 114 6.31 6.87 4.53
C ARG A 114 7.52 7.53 3.87
N ARG A 115 8.10 8.52 4.55
CA ARG A 115 9.36 9.13 4.12
C ARG A 115 10.52 8.17 4.38
N THR A 116 11.29 7.86 3.35
CA THR A 116 12.61 7.24 3.50
C THR A 116 13.60 8.33 3.87
N LEU A 117 13.87 8.51 5.16
CA LEU A 117 14.99 9.32 5.63
C LEU A 117 16.27 8.71 5.01
N GLY A 118 16.98 9.46 4.17
CA GLY A 118 18.28 9.04 3.61
C GLY A 118 18.42 8.97 2.09
N GLN A 119 17.40 9.34 1.29
CA GLN A 119 17.54 9.44 -0.17
C GLN A 119 17.69 10.86 -0.71
N ASP A 120 17.32 11.87 0.07
CA ASP A 120 17.54 13.28 -0.29
C ASP A 120 18.95 13.77 0.11
N ILE A 121 19.80 12.89 0.65
CA ILE A 121 21.19 13.15 1.01
C ILE A 121 22.02 12.05 0.34
N GLU A 122 22.92 12.43 -0.56
CA GLU A 122 23.87 11.55 -1.25
C GLU A 122 24.82 10.83 -0.26
N ALA A 123 24.31 9.86 0.49
CA ALA A 123 25.08 9.16 1.53
C ALA A 123 24.72 7.67 1.65
N ALA A 124 24.49 6.99 0.52
CA ALA A 124 24.31 5.54 0.49
C ALA A 124 25.45 4.87 -0.30
N CYS A 125 26.66 4.92 0.25
CA CYS A 125 27.65 3.87 0.04
C CYS A 125 27.43 2.83 1.14
N GLY A 126 27.21 1.56 0.78
CA GLY A 126 27.10 0.46 1.74
C GLY A 126 25.69 -0.11 1.90
N GLN A 127 25.16 -0.72 0.84
CA GLN A 127 24.13 -1.75 0.95
C GLN A 127 24.69 -2.92 1.78
N LEU A 128 24.36 -2.97 3.07
CA LEU A 128 24.63 -4.13 3.91
C LEU A 128 23.75 -5.30 3.43
N ARG A 129 24.36 -6.16 2.60
CA ARG A 129 23.95 -7.55 2.40
C ARG A 129 24.34 -8.36 3.65
N ARG A 130 23.45 -9.23 4.11
CA ARG A 130 23.81 -10.44 4.85
C ARG A 130 23.59 -11.62 3.92
#